data_AF-A0A1E7EMA9-F1
#
_entry.id   AF-A0A1E7EMA9-F1
#
_cell.length_a   1.000
_cell.length_b   1.000
_cell.length_c   1.000
_cell.angle_alpha   90.00
_cell.angle_beta   90.00
_cell.angle_gamma   90.00
#
_symmetry.space_group_name_H-M   'P 1'
#
loop_
_entity.id
_entity.type
_entity.pdbx_description
1 polymer ?
#
loop_
_entity_poly.entity_id
_entity_poly.type
_entity_poly.pdbx_seq_one_letter_code
_entity_poly.pdbx_strand_id
1 'polypeptide(L)'
;IIHIIIYMSIGIIGYSFLLNTKWSIIDSMYFSTVIFTTVGYGDITPDDSASGMLFTIFYAFYGIIIIGIFLGILGDVSSYFPYHIVSAIDDLIIVTAAGSADNIDDDDDDESLLNEEKNVTILTDICTICREQFRYMIVLIIIAIPITILERWSVTKGLYWMIISATTIGLGDEHPEQPWSRLICIIYIPLLVAFCGSLLGKIATSYVDKRNDILESQFFNRAVTESDLKSMDLDHSGKVSKDEFLIYMLLTLQKVDKTDIEDIMDLFKKLDKDGSGTLAVNDI
;
A
#
# COMPACT_ATOMS: atom_id res chain seq x y z
N ILE A 1 -0.40 -4.80 15.57
CA ILE A 1 -0.21 -4.17 16.91
C ILE A 1 0.73 -4.97 17.80
N ILE A 2 0.46 -6.25 18.09
CA ILE A 2 1.32 -7.09 18.97
C ILE A 2 2.79 -7.11 18.53
N HIS A 3 3.07 -7.29 17.24
CA HIS A 3 4.44 -7.30 16.71
C HIS A 3 5.20 -5.98 16.95
N ILE A 4 4.52 -4.83 16.91
CA ILE A 4 5.13 -3.51 17.17
C ILE A 4 5.49 -3.41 18.66
N ILE A 5 4.63 -3.88 19.56
CA ILE A 5 4.89 -3.88 21.01
C ILE A 5 6.08 -4.79 21.32
N ILE A 6 6.16 -5.97 20.70
CA ILE A 6 7.30 -6.89 20.86
C ILE A 6 8.59 -6.23 20.36
N TYR A 7 8.57 -5.63 19.16
CA TYR A 7 9.71 -4.92 18.60
C TYR A 7 10.22 -3.83 19.54
N MET A 8 9.33 -2.95 20.01
CA MET A 8 9.65 -1.89 20.96
C MET A 8 10.22 -2.43 22.28
N SER A 9 9.65 -3.52 22.79
CA SER A 9 10.12 -4.13 24.04
C SER A 9 11.54 -4.68 23.90
N ILE A 10 11.85 -5.33 22.77
CA ILE A 10 13.19 -5.83 22.46
C ILE A 10 14.19 -4.68 22.38
N GLY A 11 13.84 -3.58 21.71
CA GLY A 11 14.68 -2.38 21.62
C GLY A 11 14.97 -1.76 22.98
N ILE A 12 13.94 -1.58 23.83
CA ILE A 12 14.10 -1.04 25.19
C ILE A 12 15.00 -1.95 26.03
N ILE A 13 14.74 -3.26 26.05
CA ILE A 13 15.53 -4.23 26.83
C ILE A 13 16.99 -4.23 26.34
N GLY A 14 17.20 -4.26 25.03
CA GLY A 14 18.53 -4.23 24.41
C GLY A 14 19.31 -2.96 24.74
N TYR A 15 18.83 -1.80 24.28
CA TYR A 15 19.58 -0.54 24.33
C TYR A 15 19.59 0.15 25.70
N SER A 16 18.53 0.01 26.51
CA SER A 16 18.48 0.63 27.84
C SER A 16 19.15 -0.21 28.93
N PHE A 17 19.07 -1.55 28.85
CA PHE A 17 19.41 -2.43 29.97
C PHE A 17 20.54 -3.43 29.71
N LEU A 18 20.64 -3.99 28.49
CA LEU A 18 21.61 -5.05 28.20
C LEU A 18 22.93 -4.54 27.61
N LEU A 19 22.85 -3.56 26.71
CA LEU A 19 24.02 -3.00 26.02
C LEU A 19 24.71 -1.92 26.86
N ASN A 20 25.99 -1.68 26.54
CA ASN A 20 26.82 -0.70 27.25
C ASN A 20 26.37 0.75 27.03
N THR A 21 25.56 0.99 26.01
CA THR A 21 25.01 2.30 25.63
C THR A 21 24.15 2.93 26.74
N LYS A 22 23.38 2.10 27.48
CA LYS A 22 22.52 2.51 28.62
C LYS A 22 21.67 3.75 28.34
N TRP A 23 21.01 3.77 27.20
CA TRP A 23 20.14 4.87 26.82
C TRP A 23 18.92 4.98 27.71
N SER A 24 18.33 6.18 27.74
CA SER A 24 17.01 6.33 28.34
C SER A 24 15.99 5.49 27.57
N ILE A 25 14.89 5.13 28.24
CA ILE A 25 13.79 4.38 27.60
C ILE A 25 13.26 5.15 26.39
N ILE A 26 13.14 6.49 26.50
CA ILE A 26 12.67 7.36 25.42
C ILE A 26 13.62 7.29 24.22
N ASP A 27 14.92 7.41 24.45
CA ASP A 27 15.91 7.36 23.38
C ASP A 27 15.96 5.98 22.71
N SER A 28 15.79 4.91 23.48
CA SER A 28 15.74 3.54 22.95
C SER A 28 14.49 3.32 22.09
N MET A 29 13.33 3.85 22.51
CA MET A 29 12.10 3.80 21.71
C MET A 29 12.20 4.67 20.46
N TYR A 30 12.73 5.89 20.59
CA TYR A 30 12.93 6.79 19.45
C TYR A 30 13.90 6.22 18.43
N PHE A 31 15.06 5.71 18.87
CA PHE A 31 16.01 5.00 18.00
C PHE A 31 15.35 3.81 17.30
N SER A 32 14.59 3.00 18.06
CA SER A 32 13.82 1.89 17.49
C SER A 32 12.86 2.35 16.41
N THR A 33 12.11 3.44 16.66
CA THR A 33 11.25 4.08 15.67
C THR A 33 12.01 4.43 14.41
N VAL A 34 13.09 5.21 14.54
CA VAL A 34 13.89 5.70 13.42
C VAL A 34 14.49 4.56 12.59
N ILE A 35 14.86 3.44 13.23
CA ILE A 35 15.37 2.23 12.56
C ILE A 35 14.27 1.49 11.80
N PHE A 36 13.13 1.16 12.44
CA PHE A 36 12.11 0.38 11.74
C PHE A 36 11.45 1.19 10.63
N THR A 37 11.31 2.51 10.80
CA THR A 37 10.80 3.40 9.74
C THR A 37 11.85 3.74 8.68
N THR A 38 13.06 3.16 8.78
CA THR A 38 14.18 3.34 7.85
C THR A 38 14.58 4.79 7.60
N VAL A 39 14.29 5.69 8.54
CA VAL A 39 14.65 7.12 8.41
C VAL A 39 16.14 7.27 8.70
N GLY A 40 16.63 6.70 9.80
CA GLY A 40 18.08 6.59 10.05
C GLY A 40 18.85 7.91 10.16
N TYR A 41 18.41 8.88 10.97
CA TYR A 41 19.10 10.17 11.13
C TYR A 41 20.58 10.06 11.54
N GLY A 42 20.97 9.01 12.26
CA GLY A 42 22.34 8.85 12.76
C GLY A 42 22.70 9.78 13.93
N ASP A 43 21.72 10.43 14.54
CA ASP A 43 21.85 11.25 15.74
C ASP A 43 22.12 10.42 17.00
N ILE A 44 21.53 9.23 17.05
CA ILE A 44 21.74 8.22 18.08
C ILE A 44 22.21 6.95 17.39
N THR A 45 23.37 6.43 17.79
CA THR A 45 23.99 5.24 17.17
C THR A 45 24.46 4.24 18.23
N PRO A 46 24.29 2.93 18.01
CA PRO A 46 24.75 1.92 18.97
C PRO A 46 26.25 2.08 19.24
N ASP A 47 26.71 1.67 20.42
CA ASP A 47 28.13 1.73 20.75
C ASP A 47 28.97 0.84 19.81
N ASP A 48 30.23 1.22 19.61
CA ASP A 48 31.18 0.53 18.72
C ASP A 48 31.59 -0.88 19.19
N SER A 49 30.89 -1.46 20.18
CA SER A 49 31.11 -2.84 20.59
C SER A 49 30.55 -3.81 19.56
N ALA A 50 31.24 -4.94 19.39
CA ALA A 50 30.79 -6.01 18.50
C ALA A 50 29.36 -6.48 18.86
N SER A 51 29.02 -6.52 20.15
CA SER A 51 27.68 -6.89 20.62
C SER A 51 26.60 -5.86 20.24
N GLY A 52 26.88 -4.56 20.37
CA GLY A 52 25.93 -3.51 20.01
C GLY A 52 25.66 -3.46 18.51
N MET A 53 26.72 -3.59 17.70
CA MET A 53 26.62 -3.69 16.24
C MET A 53 25.84 -4.94 15.80
N LEU A 54 26.19 -6.12 16.32
CA LEU A 54 25.49 -7.37 15.97
C LEU A 54 24.02 -7.33 16.34
N PHE A 55 23.69 -6.84 17.55
CA PHE A 55 22.30 -6.67 17.96
C PHE A 55 21.55 -5.77 16.98
N THR A 56 22.14 -4.62 16.62
CA THR A 56 21.52 -3.63 15.73
C THR A 56 21.30 -4.18 14.32
N ILE A 57 22.22 -5.00 13.80
CA ILE A 57 22.07 -5.65 12.47
C ILE A 57 20.79 -6.51 12.44
N PHE A 58 20.64 -7.44 13.38
CA PHE A 58 19.45 -8.31 13.43
C PHE A 58 18.19 -7.53 13.75
N TYR A 59 18.30 -6.52 14.62
CA TYR A 59 17.19 -5.65 14.98
C TYR A 59 16.68 -4.83 13.78
N ALA A 60 17.58 -4.35 12.91
CA ALA A 60 17.22 -3.62 11.69
C ALA A 60 16.47 -4.51 10.69
N PHE A 61 16.93 -5.75 10.47
CA PHE A 61 16.22 -6.71 9.62
C PHE A 61 14.80 -6.97 10.12
N TYR A 62 14.63 -7.14 11.43
CA TYR A 62 13.29 -7.28 12.00
C TYR A 62 12.46 -6.01 11.82
N GLY A 63 13.07 -4.84 11.95
CA GLY A 63 12.44 -3.53 11.70
C GLY A 63 11.81 -3.40 10.31
N ILE A 64 12.49 -3.90 9.26
CA ILE A 64 11.96 -3.91 7.88
C ILE A 64 10.63 -4.69 7.79
N ILE A 65 10.53 -5.81 8.52
CA ILE A 65 9.28 -6.59 8.58
C ILE A 65 8.19 -5.79 9.29
N ILE A 66 8.54 -5.09 10.38
CA ILE A 66 7.61 -4.28 11.17
C ILE A 66 7.02 -3.13 10.34
N ILE A 67 7.82 -2.41 9.55
CA ILE A 67 7.29 -1.32 8.71
C ILE A 67 6.34 -1.84 7.63
N GLY A 68 6.61 -3.02 7.05
CA GLY A 68 5.69 -3.66 6.12
C GLY A 68 4.32 -3.97 6.75
N ILE A 69 4.33 -4.57 7.95
CA ILE A 69 3.09 -4.82 8.72
C ILE A 69 2.37 -3.51 9.07
N PHE A 70 3.12 -2.48 9.45
CA PHE A 70 2.57 -1.17 9.83
C PHE A 70 1.90 -0.48 8.63
N LEU A 71 2.54 -0.52 7.45
CA LEU A 71 1.98 -0.01 6.19
C LEU A 71 0.69 -0.73 5.80
N GLY A 72 0.63 -2.06 5.95
CA GLY A 72 -0.59 -2.83 5.67
C GLY A 72 -1.78 -2.38 6.53
N ILE A 73 -1.58 -2.26 7.84
CA ILE A 73 -2.63 -1.81 8.78
C ILE A 73 -3.13 -0.40 8.43
N LEU A 74 -2.24 0.51 8.05
CA LEU A 74 -2.62 1.89 7.68
C LEU A 74 -3.24 1.97 6.28
N GLY A 75 -2.85 1.10 5.35
CA GLY A 75 -3.46 0.96 4.04
C GLY A 75 -4.95 0.61 4.14
N ASP A 76 -5.30 -0.32 5.03
CA ASP A 76 -6.69 -0.66 5.32
C ASP A 76 -7.47 0.57 5.82
N VAL A 77 -6.95 1.27 6.84
CA VAL A 77 -7.58 2.46 7.42
C VAL A 77 -7.75 3.60 6.39
N SER A 78 -6.72 3.84 5.55
CA SER A 78 -6.78 4.86 4.50
C SER A 78 -7.81 4.54 3.42
N SER A 79 -8.20 3.27 3.25
CA SER A 79 -9.20 2.84 2.28
C SER A 79 -10.63 3.11 2.79
N TYR A 80 -10.88 2.96 4.09
CA TYR A 80 -12.20 3.23 4.70
C TYR A 80 -12.48 4.72 4.93
N PHE A 81 -11.46 5.51 5.27
CA PHE A 81 -11.64 6.93 5.65
C PHE A 81 -12.27 7.83 4.55
N PRO A 82 -11.92 7.73 3.25
CA PRO A 82 -12.58 8.54 2.21
C PRO A 82 -14.04 8.13 1.98
N TYR A 83 -14.40 6.85 2.12
CA TYR A 83 -15.77 6.37 1.93
C TYR A 83 -16.74 6.96 2.97
N HIS A 84 -16.34 7.07 4.23
CA HIS A 84 -17.21 7.60 5.29
C HIS A 84 -17.47 9.11 5.19
N ILE A 85 -16.51 9.89 4.70
CA ILE A 85 -16.69 11.35 4.54
C ILE A 85 -17.46 11.67 3.25
N VAL A 86 -17.16 10.97 2.14
CA VAL A 86 -17.86 11.18 0.87
C VAL A 86 -19.33 10.75 0.99
N SER A 87 -19.62 9.57 1.56
CA SER A 87 -21.02 9.15 1.80
C SER A 87 -21.79 10.13 2.68
N ALA A 88 -21.18 10.66 3.74
CA ALA A 88 -21.83 11.66 4.59
C ALA A 88 -22.11 13.00 3.87
N ILE A 89 -21.28 13.37 2.88
CA ILE A 89 -21.48 14.57 2.06
C ILE A 89 -22.51 14.31 0.95
N ASP A 90 -22.47 13.15 0.30
CA ASP A 90 -23.44 12.74 -0.72
C ASP A 90 -24.85 12.62 -0.12
N ASP A 91 -24.98 12.02 1.07
CA ASP A 91 -26.26 11.96 1.80
C ASP A 91 -26.78 13.38 2.13
N LEU A 92 -25.89 14.32 2.47
CA LEU A 92 -26.27 15.71 2.74
C LEU A 92 -26.67 16.45 1.45
N ILE A 93 -25.95 16.25 0.36
CA ILE A 93 -26.23 16.86 -0.95
C ILE A 93 -27.55 16.31 -1.50
N ILE A 94 -27.79 15.00 -1.41
CA ILE A 94 -29.05 14.36 -1.82
C ILE A 94 -30.22 14.89 -0.99
N VAL A 95 -30.08 15.04 0.33
CA VAL A 95 -31.13 15.62 1.18
C VAL A 95 -31.41 17.10 0.81
N THR A 96 -30.37 17.85 0.45
CA THR A 96 -30.50 19.26 0.05
C THR A 96 -31.07 19.41 -1.38
N ALA A 97 -30.71 18.50 -2.28
CA ALA A 97 -31.23 18.42 -3.66
C ALA A 97 -32.66 17.88 -3.71
N ALA A 98 -33.01 16.91 -2.86
CA ALA A 98 -34.37 16.40 -2.71
C ALA A 98 -35.34 17.44 -2.12
N GLY A 99 -34.83 18.45 -1.40
CA GLY A 99 -35.60 19.63 -1.02
C GLY A 99 -35.85 20.63 -2.15
N SER A 100 -35.21 20.44 -3.31
CA SER A 100 -35.24 21.37 -4.46
C SER A 100 -35.83 20.75 -5.74
N ALA A 101 -36.19 19.47 -5.73
CA ALA A 101 -36.75 18.75 -6.87
C ALA A 101 -38.27 18.62 -6.74
N ASP A 102 -38.96 19.75 -6.85
CA ASP A 102 -40.36 19.81 -7.29
C ASP A 102 -40.31 20.62 -8.60
N ASN A 103 -40.58 19.96 -9.73
CA ASN A 103 -40.59 20.45 -11.12
C ASN A 103 -39.25 20.41 -11.88
N ILE A 104 -38.89 19.26 -12.46
CA ILE A 104 -38.30 19.21 -13.81
C ILE A 104 -38.85 17.94 -14.49
N ASP A 105 -39.50 18.16 -15.64
CA ASP A 105 -40.08 17.14 -16.52
C ASP A 105 -39.01 16.20 -17.08
N ASP A 106 -39.40 14.92 -17.21
CA ASP A 106 -38.64 13.84 -17.83
C ASP A 106 -38.46 14.10 -19.34
N ASP A 107 -37.25 14.44 -19.76
CA ASP A 107 -36.80 14.27 -21.14
C ASP A 107 -35.69 13.20 -21.16
N ASP A 108 -36.10 11.99 -21.54
CA ASP A 108 -35.27 10.85 -21.91
C ASP A 108 -34.45 11.19 -23.16
N ASP A 109 -33.17 11.56 -23.01
CA ASP A 109 -32.19 11.53 -24.12
C ASP A 109 -30.76 11.68 -23.56
N ASP A 110 -30.21 10.64 -22.93
CA ASP A 110 -28.79 10.65 -22.50
C ASP A 110 -28.10 9.27 -22.58
N GLU A 111 -28.53 8.39 -23.47
CA GLU A 111 -27.91 7.08 -23.71
C GLU A 111 -26.84 7.11 -24.83
N SER A 112 -26.32 8.30 -25.20
CA SER A 112 -25.31 8.44 -26.27
C SER A 112 -23.94 9.01 -25.84
N LEU A 113 -23.71 9.27 -24.55
CA LEU A 113 -22.42 9.81 -24.05
C LEU A 113 -21.47 8.75 -23.46
N LEU A 114 -21.82 7.47 -23.50
CA LEU A 114 -21.03 6.39 -22.87
C LEU A 114 -19.85 5.85 -23.70
N ASN A 115 -19.37 6.57 -24.72
CA ASN A 115 -18.23 6.14 -25.54
C ASN A 115 -17.24 7.28 -25.85
N GLU A 116 -16.98 8.17 -24.90
CA GLU A 116 -15.68 8.82 -24.89
C GLU A 116 -14.65 7.78 -24.43
N GLU A 117 -13.83 7.30 -25.37
CA GLU A 117 -12.51 6.72 -25.09
C GLU A 117 -11.80 7.66 -24.12
N LYS A 118 -11.94 7.36 -22.83
CA LYS A 118 -11.32 8.10 -21.77
C LYS A 118 -9.85 7.74 -21.87
N ASN A 119 -9.12 8.49 -22.68
CA ASN A 119 -7.66 8.58 -22.65
C ASN A 119 -7.27 9.20 -21.29
N VAL A 120 -7.56 8.47 -20.21
CA VAL A 120 -7.23 8.85 -18.84
C VAL A 120 -5.71 8.77 -18.78
N THR A 121 -5.08 9.92 -18.96
CA THR A 121 -3.62 10.03 -18.98
C THR A 121 -3.10 9.70 -17.59
N ILE A 122 -1.92 9.06 -17.45
CA ILE A 122 -1.29 8.77 -16.14
C ILE A 122 -1.32 9.99 -15.19
N LEU A 123 -1.19 11.19 -15.76
CA LEU A 123 -1.25 12.45 -15.03
C LEU A 123 -2.59 12.73 -14.33
N THR A 124 -3.73 12.33 -14.89
CA THR A 124 -5.04 12.57 -14.24
C THR A 124 -5.22 11.69 -13.02
N ASP A 125 -4.70 10.47 -13.04
CA ASP A 125 -4.72 9.56 -11.89
C ASP A 125 -3.80 10.07 -10.79
N ILE A 126 -2.57 10.47 -11.16
CA ILE A 126 -1.63 11.08 -10.21
C ILE A 126 -2.27 12.32 -9.57
N CYS A 127 -2.91 13.19 -10.34
CA CYS A 127 -3.59 14.37 -9.82
C CYS A 127 -4.72 13.99 -8.84
N THR A 128 -5.49 12.95 -9.18
CA THR A 128 -6.57 12.43 -8.32
C THR A 128 -6.01 11.88 -7.00
N ILE A 129 -4.96 11.06 -7.06
CA ILE A 129 -4.28 10.51 -5.88
C ILE A 129 -3.73 11.65 -5.01
N CYS A 130 -3.03 12.62 -5.61
CA CYS A 130 -2.49 13.77 -4.89
C CYS A 130 -3.60 14.58 -4.19
N ARG A 131 -4.74 14.80 -4.87
CA ARG A 131 -5.90 15.50 -4.30
C ARG A 131 -6.48 14.75 -3.10
N GLU A 132 -6.57 13.43 -3.15
CA GLU A 132 -7.02 12.63 -2.01
C GLU A 132 -6.04 12.69 -0.83
N GLN A 133 -4.74 12.64 -1.13
CA GLN A 133 -3.67 12.65 -0.12
C GLN A 133 -3.46 14.02 0.54
N PHE A 134 -3.91 15.10 -0.11
CA PHE A 134 -3.76 16.47 0.38
C PHE A 134 -4.32 16.68 1.81
N ARG A 135 -5.45 16.05 2.14
CA ARG A 135 -6.06 16.17 3.49
C ARG A 135 -5.18 15.56 4.58
N TYR A 136 -4.57 14.40 4.33
CA TYR A 136 -3.68 13.75 5.29
C TYR A 136 -2.40 14.57 5.50
N MET A 137 -1.88 15.17 4.41
CA MET A 137 -0.72 16.06 4.48
C MET A 137 -0.97 17.27 5.40
N ILE A 138 -2.15 17.89 5.36
CA ILE A 138 -2.51 18.99 6.28
C ILE A 138 -2.47 18.54 7.74
N VAL A 139 -3.04 17.37 8.04
CA VAL A 139 -3.06 16.82 9.40
C VAL A 139 -1.64 16.58 9.91
N LEU A 140 -0.76 16.02 9.07
CA LEU A 140 0.65 15.79 9.42
C LEU A 140 1.41 17.10 9.68
N ILE A 141 1.16 18.15 8.87
CA ILE A 141 1.73 19.48 9.10
C ILE A 141 1.28 20.05 10.46
N ILE A 142 0.01 19.90 10.83
CA ILE A 142 -0.50 20.37 12.13
C ILE A 142 0.19 19.64 13.29
N ILE A 143 0.39 18.32 13.17
CA ILE A 143 1.08 17.51 14.20
C ILE A 143 2.57 17.89 14.31
N ALA A 144 3.20 18.41 13.25
CA ALA A 144 4.58 18.89 13.27
C ALA A 144 4.77 20.23 14.02
N ILE A 145 3.69 21.02 14.22
CA ILE A 145 3.78 22.35 14.86
C ILE A 145 4.30 22.28 16.31
N PRO A 146 3.78 21.40 17.20
CA PRO A 146 4.34 21.23 18.54
C PRO A 146 5.84 20.89 18.54
N ILE A 147 6.28 20.02 17.63
CA ILE A 147 7.69 19.59 17.53
C ILE A 147 8.58 20.78 17.15
N THR A 148 8.18 21.53 16.12
CA THR A 148 8.91 22.73 15.69
C THR A 148 9.00 23.81 16.76
N ILE A 149 7.94 24.00 17.56
CA ILE A 149 7.95 24.93 18.70
C ILE A 149 8.91 24.45 19.80
N LEU A 150 8.86 23.16 20.15
CA LEU A 150 9.72 22.57 21.18
C LEU A 150 11.20 22.64 20.80
N GLU A 151 11.52 22.38 19.53
CA GLU A 151 12.88 22.44 18.98
C GLU A 151 13.33 23.86 18.61
N ARG A 152 12.45 24.86 18.76
CA ARG A 152 12.72 26.27 18.38
C ARG A 152 13.15 26.43 16.93
N TRP A 153 12.64 25.57 16.05
CA TRP A 153 12.92 25.61 14.62
C TRP A 153 12.12 26.71 13.92
N SER A 154 12.69 27.25 12.84
CA SER A 154 11.89 28.05 11.91
C SER A 154 10.88 27.17 11.17
N VAL A 155 9.79 27.77 10.68
CA VAL A 155 8.79 27.04 9.88
C VAL A 155 9.41 26.32 8.70
N THR A 156 10.40 26.94 8.05
CA THR A 156 11.15 26.35 6.93
C THR A 156 11.91 25.09 7.33
N LYS A 157 12.64 25.12 8.46
CA LYS A 157 13.35 23.96 8.99
C LYS A 157 12.40 22.83 9.37
N GLY A 158 11.27 23.18 9.99
CA GLY A 158 10.22 22.22 10.32
C GLY A 158 9.66 21.47 9.13
N LEU A 159 9.29 22.21 8.08
CA LEU A 159 8.78 21.61 6.84
C LEU A 159 9.86 20.80 6.12
N TYR A 160 11.09 21.29 6.11
CA TYR A 160 12.24 20.57 5.56
C TYR A 160 12.45 19.23 6.28
N TRP A 161 12.56 19.25 7.61
CA TRP A 161 12.70 18.05 8.44
C TRP A 161 11.55 17.06 8.19
N MET A 162 10.31 17.55 8.15
CA MET A 162 9.15 16.72 7.85
C MET A 162 9.29 16.01 6.50
N ILE A 163 9.61 16.72 5.42
CA ILE A 163 9.70 16.11 4.08
C ILE A 163 10.86 15.10 4.00
N ILE A 164 12.04 15.46 4.51
CA ILE A 164 13.22 14.59 4.55
C ILE A 164 12.96 13.31 5.38
N SER A 165 12.19 13.43 6.45
CA SER A 165 11.80 12.29 7.30
C SER A 165 10.73 11.42 6.63
N ALA A 166 9.71 12.04 6.01
CA ALA A 166 8.64 11.33 5.32
C ALA A 166 9.14 10.45 4.19
N THR A 167 10.09 10.99 3.43
CA THR A 167 10.74 10.32 2.29
C THR A 167 11.81 9.33 2.73
N THR A 168 12.02 9.15 4.04
CA THR A 168 13.04 8.25 4.62
C THR A 168 14.48 8.57 4.15
N ILE A 169 14.74 9.79 3.69
CA ILE A 169 16.10 10.23 3.34
C ILE A 169 16.92 10.40 4.63
N GLY A 170 16.31 11.02 5.64
CA GLY A 170 16.88 11.10 7.00
C GLY A 170 18.30 11.64 7.06
N LEU A 171 18.55 12.80 6.44
CA LEU A 171 19.88 13.42 6.37
C LEU A 171 20.55 13.66 7.74
N GLY A 172 19.75 13.77 8.81
CA GLY A 172 20.23 13.89 10.19
C GLY A 172 20.73 15.29 10.57
N ASP A 173 20.77 16.22 9.62
CA ASP A 173 21.15 17.62 9.82
C ASP A 173 20.16 18.38 10.72
N GLU A 174 18.88 18.02 10.66
CA GLU A 174 17.86 18.44 11.62
C GLU A 174 17.18 17.19 12.20
N HIS A 175 17.09 17.09 13.53
CA HIS A 175 16.48 15.97 14.24
C HIS A 175 16.05 16.40 15.66
N PRO A 176 15.04 15.75 16.27
CA PRO A 176 14.56 16.11 17.60
C PRO A 176 15.63 15.83 18.68
N GLU A 177 16.09 16.89 19.35
CA GLU A 177 17.04 16.80 20.46
C GLU A 177 16.32 16.71 21.81
N GLN A 178 15.14 17.32 21.94
CA GLN A 178 14.40 17.36 23.20
C GLN A 178 13.74 16.00 23.52
N PRO A 179 13.74 15.55 24.79
CA PRO A 179 13.07 14.30 25.15
C PRO A 179 11.57 14.28 24.81
N TRP A 180 10.90 15.43 24.96
CA TRP A 180 9.48 15.57 24.66
C TRP A 180 9.16 15.54 23.17
N SER A 181 10.03 16.08 22.32
CA SER A 181 9.86 15.99 20.86
C SER A 181 10.12 14.56 20.39
N ARG A 182 11.15 13.87 20.92
CA ARG A 182 11.40 12.45 20.66
C ARG A 182 10.20 11.58 21.01
N LEU A 183 9.54 11.86 22.14
CA LEU A 183 8.33 11.13 22.55
C LEU A 183 7.18 11.30 21.53
N ILE A 184 6.97 12.51 21.01
CA ILE A 184 5.97 12.76 19.96
C ILE A 184 6.38 12.05 18.66
N CYS A 185 7.68 12.08 18.32
CA CYS A 185 8.24 11.44 17.13
C CYS A 185 8.06 9.93 17.08
N ILE A 186 8.00 9.24 18.23
CA ILE A 186 7.74 7.79 18.29
C ILE A 186 6.43 7.41 17.57
N ILE A 187 5.42 8.28 17.63
CA ILE A 187 4.12 8.08 16.96
C ILE A 187 4.11 8.79 15.60
N TYR A 188 4.67 9.99 15.53
CA TYR A 188 4.59 10.85 14.36
C TYR A 188 5.40 10.33 13.16
N ILE A 189 6.65 9.89 13.36
CA ILE A 189 7.52 9.43 12.26
C ILE A 189 6.92 8.22 11.52
N PRO A 190 6.39 7.17 12.20
CA PRO A 190 5.73 6.07 11.52
C PRO A 190 4.56 6.52 10.65
N LEU A 191 3.70 7.41 11.15
CA LEU A 191 2.57 7.95 10.38
C LEU A 191 3.04 8.71 9.13
N LEU A 192 4.11 9.48 9.27
CA LEU A 192 4.70 10.28 8.22
C LEU A 192 5.31 9.41 7.10
N VAL A 193 6.07 8.38 7.47
CA VAL A 193 6.62 7.39 6.52
C VAL A 193 5.51 6.58 5.87
N ALA A 194 4.47 6.22 6.63
CA ALA A 194 3.35 5.49 6.08
C ALA A 194 2.54 6.28 5.06
N PHE A 195 2.33 7.58 5.31
CA PHE A 195 1.75 8.48 4.33
C PHE A 195 2.56 8.46 3.01
N CYS A 196 3.88 8.65 3.09
CA CYS A 196 4.74 8.65 1.91
C CYS A 196 4.73 7.29 1.17
N GLY A 197 4.81 6.19 1.91
CA GLY A 197 4.71 4.83 1.37
C GLY A 197 3.38 4.57 0.66
N SER A 198 2.26 5.05 1.22
CA SER A 198 0.95 4.94 0.59
C SER A 198 0.83 5.75 -0.70
N LEU A 199 1.41 6.96 -0.74
CA LEU A 199 1.43 7.81 -1.91
C LEU A 199 2.21 7.14 -3.05
N LEU A 200 3.42 6.66 -2.75
CA LEU A 200 4.25 5.94 -3.72
C LEU A 200 3.58 4.65 -4.19
N GLY A 201 2.99 3.88 -3.28
CA GLY A 201 2.29 2.63 -3.61
C GLY A 201 1.11 2.84 -4.55
N LYS A 202 0.28 3.86 -4.31
CA LYS A 202 -0.85 4.21 -5.19
C LYS A 202 -0.40 4.67 -6.57
N ILE A 203 0.63 5.50 -6.65
CA ILE A 203 1.22 5.95 -7.93
C ILE A 203 1.80 4.76 -8.70
N ALA A 204 2.54 3.89 -8.01
CA ALA A 204 3.13 2.69 -8.62
C ALA A 204 2.05 1.75 -9.15
N THR A 205 0.98 1.52 -8.38
CA THR A 205 -0.14 0.66 -8.78
C THR A 205 -0.85 1.24 -10.01
N SER A 206 -1.20 2.53 -10.01
CA SER A 206 -1.80 3.19 -11.18
C SER A 206 -0.93 3.10 -12.44
N TYR A 207 0.40 3.19 -12.30
CA TYR A 207 1.31 3.00 -13.43
C TYR A 207 1.32 1.56 -13.96
N VAL A 208 1.35 0.58 -13.04
CA VAL A 208 1.34 -0.86 -13.39
C VAL A 208 0.01 -1.24 -14.05
N ASP A 209 -1.12 -0.77 -13.51
CA ASP A 209 -2.45 -1.07 -14.03
C ASP A 209 -2.61 -0.54 -15.45
N LYS A 210 -2.25 0.72 -15.72
CA LYS A 210 -2.30 1.27 -17.09
C LYS A 210 -1.41 0.53 -18.06
N ARG A 211 -0.23 0.12 -17.61
CA ARG A 211 0.66 -0.70 -18.44
C ARG A 211 0.00 -2.04 -18.76
N ASN A 212 -0.65 -2.67 -17.79
CA ASN A 212 -1.35 -3.92 -17.97
C ASN A 212 -2.56 -3.76 -18.91
N ASP A 213 -3.32 -2.67 -18.81
CA ASP A 213 -4.46 -2.37 -19.70
C ASP A 213 -4.03 -2.19 -21.15
N ILE A 214 -2.89 -1.53 -21.40
CA ILE A 214 -2.30 -1.38 -22.74
C ILE A 214 -1.89 -2.74 -23.30
N LEU A 215 -1.24 -3.58 -22.48
CA LEU A 215 -0.81 -4.93 -22.89
C LEU A 215 -2.02 -5.83 -23.19
N GLU A 216 -3.06 -5.76 -22.37
CA GLU A 216 -4.32 -6.46 -22.57
C GLU A 216 -5.00 -6.03 -23.87
N SER A 217 -5.10 -4.71 -24.10
CA SER A 217 -5.67 -4.15 -25.33
C SER A 217 -4.88 -4.53 -26.58
N GLN A 218 -3.54 -4.54 -26.51
CA GLN A 218 -2.69 -5.00 -27.61
C GLN A 218 -2.84 -6.50 -27.86
N PHE A 219 -3.00 -7.28 -26.79
CA PHE A 219 -3.18 -8.72 -26.88
C PHE A 219 -4.50 -9.09 -27.54
N PHE A 220 -5.60 -8.39 -27.24
CA PHE A 220 -6.89 -8.64 -27.90
C PHE A 220 -6.92 -8.21 -29.37
N ASN A 221 -6.13 -7.20 -29.75
CA ASN A 221 -6.12 -6.66 -31.11
C ASN A 221 -5.07 -7.31 -32.03
N ARG A 222 -4.16 -8.15 -31.50
CA ARG A 222 -3.18 -8.86 -32.35
C ARG A 222 -3.81 -10.09 -32.97
N ALA A 223 -3.33 -10.46 -34.17
CA ALA A 223 -3.70 -11.72 -34.79
C ALA A 223 -3.15 -12.91 -33.99
N VAL A 224 -3.97 -13.97 -33.84
CA VAL A 224 -3.56 -15.24 -33.24
C VAL A 224 -2.49 -15.90 -34.12
N THR A 225 -1.37 -16.31 -33.52
CA THR A 225 -0.27 -16.96 -34.25
C THR A 225 -0.36 -18.49 -34.15
N GLU A 226 0.36 -19.20 -35.03
CA GLU A 226 0.48 -20.67 -34.92
C GLU A 226 1.13 -21.09 -33.59
N SER A 227 2.07 -20.30 -33.07
CA SER A 227 2.68 -20.56 -31.77
C SER A 227 1.66 -20.47 -30.64
N ASP A 228 0.74 -19.49 -30.70
CA ASP A 228 -0.31 -19.32 -29.70
C ASP A 228 -1.25 -20.53 -29.70
N LEU A 229 -1.63 -21.03 -30.88
CA LEU A 229 -2.48 -22.22 -31.00
C LEU A 229 -1.80 -23.47 -30.44
N LYS A 230 -0.49 -23.63 -30.68
CA LYS A 230 0.29 -24.74 -30.11
C LYS A 230 0.43 -24.66 -28.59
N SER A 231 0.51 -23.47 -28.02
CA SER A 231 0.54 -23.29 -26.56
C SER A 231 -0.83 -23.41 -25.90
N MET A 232 -1.90 -23.18 -26.64
CA MET A 232 -3.28 -23.36 -26.18
C MET A 232 -3.71 -24.84 -26.13
N ASP A 233 -3.22 -25.64 -27.08
CA ASP A 233 -3.54 -27.07 -27.23
C ASP A 233 -2.89 -27.92 -26.11
N LEU A 234 -3.55 -27.96 -24.96
CA LEU A 234 -3.09 -28.62 -23.74
C LEU A 234 -3.21 -30.14 -23.86
N ASP A 235 -4.23 -30.63 -24.57
CA ASP A 235 -4.46 -32.06 -24.79
C ASP A 235 -3.72 -32.64 -26.01
N HIS A 236 -3.04 -31.78 -26.78
CA HIS A 236 -2.30 -32.13 -27.98
C HIS A 236 -3.17 -32.78 -29.07
N SER A 237 -4.45 -32.41 -29.13
CA SER A 237 -5.40 -32.90 -30.14
C SER A 237 -5.19 -32.27 -31.53
N GLY A 238 -4.38 -31.21 -31.62
CA GLY A 238 -4.18 -30.41 -32.84
C GLY A 238 -5.32 -29.42 -33.11
N LYS A 239 -6.24 -29.24 -32.16
CA LYS A 239 -7.32 -28.26 -32.17
C LYS A 239 -7.36 -27.58 -30.81
N VAL A 240 -7.92 -26.37 -30.76
CA VAL A 240 -8.09 -25.64 -29.49
C VAL A 240 -9.58 -25.63 -29.14
N SER A 241 -9.93 -26.23 -28.00
CA SER A 241 -11.27 -26.17 -27.43
C SER A 241 -11.56 -24.82 -26.77
N LYS A 242 -12.84 -24.56 -26.47
CA LYS A 242 -13.25 -23.32 -25.79
C LYS A 242 -12.62 -23.17 -24.41
N ASP A 243 -12.47 -24.29 -23.69
CA ASP A 243 -11.94 -24.29 -22.32
C ASP A 243 -10.43 -24.09 -22.33
N GLU A 244 -9.70 -24.70 -23.27
CA GLU A 244 -8.28 -24.46 -23.50
C GLU A 244 -7.98 -23.01 -23.89
N PHE A 245 -8.81 -22.46 -24.79
CA PHE A 245 -8.73 -21.03 -25.14
C PHE A 245 -8.93 -20.17 -23.88
N LEU A 246 -9.97 -20.43 -23.09
CA LEU A 246 -10.27 -19.68 -21.88
C LEU A 246 -9.12 -19.76 -20.85
N ILE A 247 -8.62 -20.96 -20.56
CA ILE A 247 -7.50 -21.17 -19.62
C ILE A 247 -6.26 -20.41 -20.10
N TYR A 248 -5.92 -20.53 -21.39
CA TYR A 248 -4.78 -19.81 -21.96
C TYR A 248 -4.95 -18.29 -21.90
N MET A 249 -6.14 -17.77 -22.17
CA MET A 249 -6.42 -16.33 -22.03
C MET A 249 -6.25 -15.88 -20.58
N LEU A 250 -6.79 -16.60 -19.60
CA LEU A 250 -6.67 -16.25 -18.18
C LEU A 250 -5.22 -16.25 -17.69
N LEU A 251 -4.43 -17.25 -18.10
CA LEU A 251 -3.01 -17.35 -17.76
C LEU A 251 -2.19 -16.27 -18.47
N THR A 252 -2.40 -16.06 -19.77
CA THR A 252 -1.62 -15.10 -20.56
C THR A 252 -1.91 -13.66 -20.17
N LEU A 253 -3.15 -13.35 -19.80
CA LEU A 253 -3.56 -12.05 -19.26
C LEU A 253 -3.23 -11.88 -17.76
N GLN A 254 -2.56 -12.85 -17.14
CA GLN A 254 -2.19 -12.85 -15.72
C GLN A 254 -3.38 -12.57 -14.79
N LYS A 255 -4.58 -13.03 -15.17
CA LYS A 255 -5.78 -12.92 -14.33
C LYS A 255 -5.82 -14.02 -13.27
N VAL A 256 -5.13 -15.13 -13.54
CA VAL A 256 -5.04 -16.30 -12.69
C VAL A 256 -3.63 -16.89 -12.83
N ASP A 257 -3.02 -17.35 -11.73
CA ASP A 257 -1.74 -18.04 -11.78
C ASP A 257 -1.94 -19.52 -12.13
N LYS A 258 -0.90 -20.15 -12.69
CA LYS A 258 -0.96 -21.57 -13.07
C LYS A 258 -1.29 -22.47 -11.87
N THR A 259 -0.76 -22.13 -10.70
CA THR A 259 -1.04 -22.85 -9.44
C THR A 259 -2.51 -22.80 -9.06
N ASP A 260 -3.17 -21.66 -9.27
CA ASP A 260 -4.59 -21.52 -8.95
C ASP A 260 -5.45 -22.43 -9.83
N ILE A 261 -5.11 -22.52 -11.14
CA ILE A 261 -5.77 -23.45 -12.06
C ILE A 261 -5.51 -24.90 -11.64
N GLU A 262 -4.28 -25.25 -11.28
CA GLU A 262 -3.92 -26.60 -10.82
C GLU A 262 -4.71 -26.98 -9.55
N ASP A 263 -4.80 -26.08 -8.56
CA ASP A 263 -5.56 -26.28 -7.32
C ASP A 263 -7.06 -26.45 -7.58
N ILE A 264 -7.65 -25.64 -8.47
CA ILE A 264 -9.06 -25.76 -8.85
C ILE A 264 -9.33 -27.07 -9.58
N MET A 265 -8.44 -27.48 -10.49
CA MET A 265 -8.60 -28.73 -11.24
C MET A 265 -8.39 -29.96 -10.36
N ASP A 266 -7.52 -29.89 -9.34
CA ASP A 266 -7.37 -30.96 -8.37
C ASP A 266 -8.57 -31.06 -7.42
N LEU A 267 -9.18 -29.93 -7.06
CA LEU A 267 -10.48 -29.93 -6.39
C LEU A 267 -11.56 -30.57 -7.27
N PHE A 268 -11.61 -30.23 -8.55
CA PHE A 268 -12.56 -30.83 -9.50
C PHE A 268 -12.39 -32.34 -9.58
N LYS A 269 -11.16 -32.85 -9.77
CA LYS A 269 -10.87 -34.30 -9.79
C LYS A 269 -11.26 -35.00 -8.48
N LYS A 270 -11.11 -34.31 -7.35
CA LYS A 270 -11.50 -34.85 -6.04
C LYS A 270 -13.02 -34.95 -5.89
N LEU A 271 -13.75 -34.03 -6.52
CA LEU A 271 -15.21 -34.05 -6.54
C LEU A 271 -15.75 -35.05 -7.56
N ASP A 272 -15.09 -35.21 -8.72
CA ASP A 272 -15.44 -36.16 -9.78
C ASP A 272 -15.08 -37.61 -9.37
N LYS A 273 -15.93 -38.22 -8.55
CA LYS A 273 -15.70 -39.55 -7.99
C LYS A 273 -15.80 -40.65 -9.04
N ASP A 274 -16.65 -40.47 -10.05
CA ASP A 274 -16.85 -41.44 -11.12
C ASP A 274 -15.84 -41.29 -12.27
N GLY A 275 -15.06 -40.20 -12.28
CA GLY A 275 -14.01 -39.93 -13.26
C GLY A 275 -14.59 -39.63 -14.64
N SER A 276 -15.83 -39.17 -14.70
CA SER A 276 -16.54 -38.88 -15.95
C SER A 276 -16.02 -37.63 -16.66
N GLY A 277 -15.24 -36.79 -15.97
CA GLY A 277 -14.87 -35.45 -16.42
C GLY A 277 -16.02 -34.44 -16.29
N THR A 278 -17.09 -34.81 -15.58
CA THR A 278 -18.25 -33.96 -15.29
C THR A 278 -18.64 -34.09 -13.83
N LEU A 279 -19.28 -33.07 -13.25
CA LEU A 279 -19.82 -33.18 -11.89
C LEU A 279 -21.34 -33.33 -11.95
N ALA A 280 -21.83 -34.47 -11.47
CA ALA A 280 -23.23 -34.77 -11.32
C ALA A 280 -23.62 -34.82 -9.84
N VAL A 281 -24.93 -34.83 -9.57
CA VAL A 281 -25.46 -34.98 -8.20
C VAL A 281 -24.95 -36.24 -7.51
N ASN A 282 -24.65 -37.28 -8.31
CA ASN A 282 -24.15 -38.56 -7.81
C ASN A 282 -22.70 -38.50 -7.30
N ASP A 283 -21.97 -37.45 -7.62
CA ASP A 283 -20.58 -37.23 -7.20
C ASP A 283 -20.45 -36.59 -5.82
N ILE A 284 -21.55 -36.04 -5.28
CA ILE A 284 -21.63 -35.38 -3.97
C ILE A 284 -21.66 -36.42 -2.84
#